data_AF-A0A4D6MEY3-F1
#
_entry.id   AF-A0A4D6MEY3-F1
#
_cell.length_a   1.000
_cell.length_b   1.000
_cell.length_c   1.000
_cell.angle_alpha   90.00
_cell.angle_beta   90.00
_cell.angle_gamma   90.00
#
_symmetry.space_group_name_H-M   'P 1'
#
loop_
_entity.id
_entity.type
_entity.pdbx_description
1 polymer ?
#
loop_
_entity_poly.entity_id
_entity_poly.type
_entity_poly.pdbx_seq_one_letter_code
_entity_poly.pdbx_strand_id
1 'polypeptide(L)'
;MWRERALFLILLLLLHHICASKDDQEQHLCPPSSCGKISNISYPFRLQGDPEKCGNKRYELGCENNVTVLYLHSAKYHVQAINYNNYTVRVVDPALQLHNCSSLPLRSLSRSNFSDTYTYYTDTYQAGLSSYENWESLIFEHIVFVNCKHTVRENVKYVKTEECVKWDSKGYAYAVVGDLKAEDFEVGCDIKLVAPTSLRSLNNHSYTSMHWGLAYGFEISWINLACQNHHYCPLRFCYFDSASQNLDCQLLSELDLN
;
A
#
# COMPACT_ATOMS: atom_id res chain seq x y z
N MET A 1 57.75 -17.77 37.57
CA MET A 1 56.77 -18.62 36.86
C MET A 1 55.30 -18.35 37.19
N TRP A 2 54.87 -18.16 38.46
CA TRP A 2 53.44 -17.94 38.77
C TRP A 2 52.93 -16.51 38.50
N ARG A 3 53.75 -15.48 38.79
CA ARG A 3 53.43 -14.07 38.50
C ARG A 3 53.26 -13.76 37.01
N GLU A 4 54.08 -14.36 36.15
CA GLU A 4 54.01 -14.14 34.70
C GLU A 4 52.78 -14.79 34.06
N ARG A 5 52.37 -15.96 34.55
CA ARG A 5 51.12 -16.62 34.12
C ARG A 5 49.88 -15.83 34.53
N ALA A 6 49.89 -15.22 35.72
CA ALA A 6 48.79 -14.36 36.17
C ALA A 6 48.67 -13.08 35.32
N LEU A 7 49.80 -12.44 34.97
CA LEU A 7 49.82 -11.26 34.10
C LEU A 7 49.32 -11.59 32.67
N PHE A 8 49.68 -12.76 32.14
CA PHE A 8 49.19 -13.21 30.83
C PHE A 8 47.68 -13.46 30.82
N LEU A 9 47.13 -14.04 31.90
CA LEU A 9 45.69 -14.27 32.05
C LEU A 9 44.92 -12.95 32.20
N ILE A 10 45.45 -11.98 32.94
CA ILE A 10 44.86 -10.64 33.07
C ILE A 10 44.89 -9.90 31.73
N LEU A 11 45.98 -10.00 30.98
CA LEU A 11 46.09 -9.42 29.64
C LEU A 11 45.09 -10.06 28.66
N LEU A 12 44.94 -11.39 28.67
CA LEU A 12 43.95 -12.11 27.86
C LEU A 12 42.50 -11.74 28.22
N LEU A 13 42.20 -11.53 29.50
CA LEU A 13 40.89 -11.07 29.99
C LEU A 13 40.61 -9.61 29.58
N LEU A 14 41.61 -8.73 29.65
CA LEU A 14 41.51 -7.35 29.18
C LEU A 14 41.32 -7.28 27.66
N LEU A 15 42.05 -8.09 26.88
CA LEU A 15 41.84 -8.21 25.43
C LEU A 15 40.47 -8.81 25.07
N HIS A 16 39.96 -9.78 25.85
CA HIS A 16 38.59 -10.27 25.69
C HIS A 16 37.55 -9.18 25.98
N HIS A 17 37.74 -8.36 27.01
CA HIS A 17 36.83 -7.24 27.29
C HIS A 17 36.89 -6.12 26.23
N ILE A 18 38.06 -5.88 25.61
CA ILE A 18 38.21 -4.87 24.55
C ILE A 18 37.64 -5.38 23.20
N CYS A 19 37.68 -6.69 22.93
CA CYS A 19 37.04 -7.27 21.74
C CYS A 19 35.53 -7.51 21.93
N ALA A 20 35.07 -7.88 23.14
CA ALA A 20 33.65 -8.12 23.42
C ALA A 20 32.82 -6.83 23.58
N SER A 21 33.46 -5.66 23.76
CA SER A 21 32.76 -4.36 23.88
C SER A 21 32.62 -3.60 22.56
N LYS A 22 33.15 -4.11 21.44
CA LYS A 22 33.07 -3.45 20.13
C LYS A 22 31.98 -3.99 19.21
N ASP A 23 31.42 -5.16 19.47
CA ASP A 23 30.37 -5.74 18.59
C ASP A 23 28.94 -5.43 19.07
N ASP A 24 28.72 -5.17 20.36
CA ASP A 24 27.36 -5.05 20.92
C ASP A 24 26.87 -3.60 21.11
N GLN A 25 27.72 -2.58 20.94
CA GLN A 25 27.31 -1.16 21.09
C GLN A 25 27.18 -0.39 19.77
N GLU A 26 27.61 -0.95 18.65
CA GLU A 26 27.46 -0.33 17.32
C GLU A 26 26.22 -0.82 16.54
N GLN A 27 25.35 -1.66 17.13
CA GLN A 27 23.97 -1.84 16.64
C GLN A 27 23.11 -0.60 16.93
N HIS A 28 23.40 0.45 16.18
CA HIS A 28 22.44 1.22 15.40
C HIS A 28 20.99 1.24 15.92
N LEU A 29 20.68 1.99 16.99
CA LEU A 29 19.28 2.37 17.23
C LEU A 29 18.83 3.26 16.07
N CYS A 30 17.92 2.76 15.24
CA CYS A 30 17.10 3.55 14.33
C CYS A 30 15.79 3.85 15.05
N PRO A 31 15.74 4.90 15.91
CA PRO A 31 14.50 5.28 16.55
C PRO A 31 13.46 5.64 15.47
N PRO A 32 12.17 5.38 15.71
CA PRO A 32 11.15 5.77 14.76
C PRO A 32 11.16 7.28 14.51
N SER A 33 11.07 7.65 13.24
CA SER A 33 10.89 9.02 12.77
C SER A 33 9.41 9.41 12.81
N SER A 34 9.13 10.70 12.66
CA SER A 34 7.75 11.22 12.65
C SER A 34 7.59 12.40 11.68
N CYS A 35 6.42 12.53 11.08
CA CYS A 35 6.03 13.66 10.26
C CYS A 35 4.50 13.85 10.28
N GLY A 36 4.03 15.00 10.76
CA GLY A 36 2.61 15.28 10.86
C GLY A 36 1.88 14.29 11.76
N LYS A 37 0.80 13.71 11.24
CA LYS A 37 0.00 12.72 11.96
C LYS A 37 0.63 11.32 12.04
N ILE A 38 1.70 11.06 11.27
CA ILE A 38 2.38 9.77 11.28
C ILE A 38 3.55 9.88 12.26
N SER A 39 3.37 9.32 13.46
CA SER A 39 4.32 9.45 14.57
C SER A 39 5.30 8.27 14.71
N ASN A 40 5.05 7.15 14.03
CA ASN A 40 5.84 5.93 14.12
C ASN A 40 6.27 5.46 12.73
N ILE A 41 7.23 6.17 12.14
CA ILE A 41 7.87 5.81 10.87
C ILE A 41 9.11 4.99 11.21
N SER A 42 9.04 3.68 10.98
CA SER A 42 10.10 2.72 11.26
C SER A 42 10.30 1.81 10.06
N TYR A 43 11.30 0.93 10.14
CA TYR A 43 11.59 -0.02 9.07
C TYR A 43 10.31 -0.77 8.63
N PRO A 44 10.01 -0.84 7.31
CA PRO A 44 10.91 -0.53 6.21
C PRO A 44 10.92 0.93 5.77
N PHE A 45 9.99 1.75 6.24
CA PHE A 45 9.89 3.15 5.87
C PHE A 45 11.04 3.98 6.46
N ARG A 46 11.33 5.10 5.79
CA ARG A 46 12.28 6.13 6.21
C ARG A 46 11.79 7.48 5.71
N LEU A 47 12.16 8.56 6.38
CA LEU A 47 12.01 9.92 5.86
C LEU A 47 13.24 10.33 5.03
N GLN A 48 13.01 11.25 4.09
CA GLN A 48 14.10 11.96 3.43
C GLN A 48 14.93 12.71 4.48
N GLY A 49 16.17 12.24 4.71
CA GLY A 49 17.08 12.76 5.73
C GLY A 49 17.40 11.79 6.87
N ASP A 50 16.68 10.68 7.00
CA ASP A 50 17.05 9.61 7.94
C ASP A 50 18.43 9.03 7.58
N PRO A 51 19.22 8.55 8.57
CA PRO A 51 20.50 7.91 8.30
C PRO A 51 20.37 6.79 7.25
N GLU A 52 21.37 6.61 6.38
CA GLU A 52 21.29 5.62 5.30
C GLU A 52 21.06 4.18 5.80
N LYS A 53 21.56 3.87 7.00
CA LYS A 53 21.37 2.59 7.68
C LYS A 53 19.94 2.35 8.22
N CYS A 54 19.10 3.38 8.27
CA CYS A 54 17.75 3.33 8.84
C CYS A 54 16.68 3.29 7.73
N GLY A 55 15.87 2.24 7.75
CA GLY A 55 14.85 2.00 6.73
C GLY A 55 15.42 1.63 5.36
N ASN A 56 14.54 1.40 4.40
CA ASN A 56 14.87 0.96 3.05
C ASN A 56 14.61 2.09 2.05
N LYS A 57 15.59 2.40 1.19
CA LYS A 57 15.49 3.47 0.17
C LYS A 57 14.28 3.29 -0.78
N ARG A 58 13.79 2.07 -0.99
CA ARG A 58 12.58 1.81 -1.80
C ARG A 58 11.29 2.29 -1.13
N TYR A 59 11.28 2.47 0.18
CA TYR A 59 10.14 2.86 1.01
C TYR A 59 10.33 4.24 1.62
N GLU A 60 11.06 5.13 0.93
CA GLU A 60 11.28 6.50 1.39
C GLU A 60 10.01 7.34 1.28
N LEU A 61 9.70 8.06 2.35
CA LEU A 61 8.58 8.98 2.49
C LEU A 61 9.09 10.42 2.51
N GLY A 62 8.34 11.31 1.86
CA GLY A 62 8.53 12.75 1.97
C GLY A 62 7.84 13.30 3.23
N CYS A 63 8.31 14.46 3.69
CA CYS A 63 7.64 15.26 4.70
C CYS A 63 7.49 16.70 4.19
N GLU A 64 6.29 17.06 3.72
CA GLU A 64 6.01 18.36 3.11
C GLU A 64 5.00 19.12 3.97
N ASN A 65 5.37 20.30 4.48
CA ASN A 65 4.48 21.13 5.31
C ASN A 65 3.82 20.34 6.46
N ASN A 66 4.59 19.50 7.15
CA ASN A 66 4.11 18.63 8.22
C ASN A 66 3.07 17.58 7.76
N VAL A 67 3.13 17.15 6.50
CA VAL A 67 2.32 16.06 5.93
C VAL A 67 3.26 14.98 5.39
N THR A 68 3.06 13.74 5.83
CA THR A 68 3.79 12.59 5.29
C THR A 68 3.29 12.28 3.88
N VAL A 69 4.21 12.19 2.93
CA VAL A 69 3.94 12.00 1.51
C VAL A 69 4.55 10.69 1.03
N LEU A 70 3.76 9.93 0.27
CA LEU A 70 4.26 8.78 -0.49
C LEU A 70 4.22 9.10 -1.99
N TYR A 71 5.31 8.73 -2.68
CA TYR A 71 5.42 8.88 -4.12
C TYR A 71 5.17 7.55 -4.85
N LEU A 72 4.11 7.46 -5.65
CA LEU A 72 3.74 6.25 -6.41
C LEU A 72 3.59 6.60 -7.89
N HIS A 73 4.32 5.93 -8.79
CA HIS A 73 4.23 6.19 -10.25
C HIS A 73 4.29 7.69 -10.61
N SER A 74 5.27 8.40 -10.04
CA SER A 74 5.44 9.86 -10.19
C SER A 74 4.24 10.68 -9.67
N ALA A 75 3.47 10.12 -8.75
CA ALA A 75 2.35 10.75 -8.07
C ALA A 75 2.63 11.02 -6.62
N LYS A 76 2.12 12.13 -6.13
CA LYS A 76 2.09 12.42 -4.70
C LYS A 76 0.77 11.96 -4.11
N TYR A 77 0.85 11.19 -3.04
CA TYR A 77 -0.26 10.80 -2.20
C TYR A 77 0.02 11.17 -0.74
N HIS A 78 -1.01 11.58 0.00
CA HIS A 78 -0.90 11.84 1.44
C HIS A 78 -1.06 10.54 2.22
N VAL A 79 -0.09 10.20 3.06
CA VAL A 79 -0.16 9.02 3.91
C VAL A 79 -1.18 9.27 5.03
N GLN A 80 -2.15 8.36 5.15
CA GLN A 80 -3.21 8.39 6.15
C GLN A 80 -2.90 7.52 7.35
N ALA A 81 -2.33 6.33 7.12
CA ALA A 81 -1.94 5.39 8.16
C ALA A 81 -0.86 4.43 7.64
N ILE A 82 -0.02 3.94 8.54
CA ILE A 82 0.91 2.83 8.29
C ILE A 82 0.55 1.75 9.30
N ASN A 83 0.26 0.54 8.83
CA ASN A 83 -0.08 -0.60 9.66
C ASN A 83 0.99 -1.69 9.50
N TYR A 84 1.84 -1.80 10.53
CA TYR A 84 2.92 -2.79 10.55
C TYR A 84 2.45 -4.21 10.83
N ASN A 85 1.24 -4.40 11.37
CA ASN A 85 0.73 -5.72 11.70
C ASN A 85 0.28 -6.47 10.44
N ASN A 86 -0.37 -5.77 9.49
CA ASN A 86 -0.86 -6.36 8.24
C ASN A 86 -0.08 -5.90 7.00
N TYR A 87 1.02 -5.16 7.21
CA TYR A 87 1.92 -4.69 6.16
C TYR A 87 1.24 -3.77 5.10
N THR A 88 0.31 -2.90 5.52
CA THR A 88 -0.39 -1.96 4.60
C THR A 88 -0.15 -0.49 4.94
N VAL A 89 -0.06 0.34 3.90
CA VAL A 89 -0.04 1.81 4.02
C VAL A 89 -1.29 2.33 3.34
N ARG A 90 -2.08 3.10 4.09
CA ARG A 90 -3.25 3.79 3.54
C ARG A 90 -2.86 5.17 3.06
N VAL A 91 -3.22 5.50 1.84
CA VAL A 91 -2.94 6.79 1.21
C VAL A 91 -4.18 7.38 0.57
N VAL A 92 -4.19 8.69 0.36
CA VAL A 92 -5.27 9.40 -0.34
C VAL A 92 -4.71 10.36 -1.37
N ASP A 93 -5.39 10.52 -2.49
CA ASP A 93 -5.05 11.55 -3.48
C ASP A 93 -5.26 12.94 -2.84
N PRO A 94 -4.25 13.83 -2.88
CA PRO A 94 -4.34 15.14 -2.25
C PRO A 94 -5.43 16.06 -2.83
N ALA A 95 -5.95 15.79 -4.03
CA ALA A 95 -7.06 16.57 -4.59
C ALA A 95 -8.42 16.21 -3.99
N LEU A 96 -8.55 15.06 -3.32
CA LEU A 96 -9.79 14.64 -2.68
C LEU A 96 -10.04 15.43 -1.40
N GLN A 97 -11.23 16.02 -1.31
CA GLN A 97 -11.66 16.85 -0.20
C GLN A 97 -12.92 16.26 0.43
N LEU A 98 -12.86 15.98 1.73
CA LEU A 98 -14.02 15.54 2.49
C LEU A 98 -15.13 16.60 2.39
N HIS A 99 -16.37 16.17 2.12
CA HIS A 99 -17.56 17.01 1.92
C HIS A 99 -17.62 17.82 0.61
N ASN A 100 -16.67 17.66 -0.32
CA ASN A 100 -16.73 18.24 -1.65
C ASN A 100 -16.87 17.12 -2.69
N CYS A 101 -18.10 16.73 -3.01
CA CYS A 101 -18.36 15.59 -3.90
C CYS A 101 -17.84 15.79 -5.34
N SER A 102 -17.51 17.02 -5.73
CA SER A 102 -16.91 17.38 -7.02
C SER A 102 -15.39 17.22 -7.05
N SER A 103 -14.74 17.02 -5.90
CA SER A 103 -13.30 16.77 -5.86
C SER A 103 -13.01 15.38 -6.42
N LEU A 104 -12.16 15.29 -7.44
CA LEU A 104 -11.77 14.03 -8.07
C LEU A 104 -10.26 13.80 -7.93
N PRO A 105 -9.80 12.53 -7.94
CA PRO A 105 -8.38 12.22 -8.05
C PRO A 105 -7.74 12.88 -9.26
N LEU A 106 -6.46 13.25 -9.13
CA LEU A 106 -5.72 13.94 -10.19
C LEU A 106 -5.36 13.03 -11.36
N ARG A 107 -5.29 11.72 -11.12
CA ARG A 107 -4.85 10.73 -12.10
C ARG A 107 -5.58 9.41 -11.90
N SER A 108 -5.70 8.67 -12.99
CA SER A 108 -6.22 7.32 -12.94
C SER A 108 -5.21 6.40 -12.27
N LEU A 109 -5.69 5.57 -11.35
CA LEU A 109 -4.91 4.51 -10.71
C LEU A 109 -5.80 3.27 -10.60
N SER A 110 -5.32 2.15 -11.13
CA SER A 110 -6.03 0.89 -11.13
C SER A 110 -5.13 -0.22 -10.57
N ARG A 111 -5.71 -1.39 -10.35
CA ARG A 111 -4.99 -2.60 -9.92
C ARG A 111 -3.77 -2.90 -10.78
N SER A 112 -3.85 -2.68 -12.10
CA SER A 112 -2.75 -2.93 -13.03
C SER A 112 -1.50 -2.07 -12.76
N ASN A 113 -1.61 -1.01 -11.96
CA ASN A 113 -0.45 -0.25 -11.50
C ASN A 113 0.36 -0.98 -10.41
N PHE A 114 -0.23 -2.00 -9.79
CA PHE A 114 0.37 -2.76 -8.67
C PHE A 114 0.46 -4.27 -8.96
N SER A 115 0.14 -4.68 -10.18
CA SER A 115 0.21 -6.06 -10.64
C SER A 115 0.77 -6.09 -12.06
N ASP A 116 2.06 -6.34 -12.21
CA ASP A 116 2.62 -6.70 -13.49
C ASP A 116 2.28 -8.17 -13.79
N THR A 117 1.56 -8.39 -14.89
CA THR A 117 1.14 -9.71 -15.37
C THR A 117 2.26 -10.48 -16.08
N TYR A 118 3.32 -9.79 -16.49
CA TYR A 118 4.30 -10.31 -17.45
C TYR A 118 5.71 -10.41 -16.89
N THR A 119 5.98 -9.85 -15.70
CA THR A 119 7.32 -9.89 -15.12
C THR A 119 7.35 -10.44 -13.70
N TYR A 120 8.42 -11.15 -13.38
CA TYR A 120 8.75 -11.64 -12.03
C TYR A 120 9.18 -10.50 -11.08
N TYR A 121 9.19 -9.25 -11.55
CA TYR A 121 9.56 -8.10 -10.74
C TYR A 121 8.34 -7.67 -9.94
N THR A 122 8.41 -7.91 -8.64
CA THR A 122 7.37 -7.47 -7.74
C THR A 122 7.51 -5.97 -7.49
N ASP A 123 6.43 -5.22 -7.76
CA ASP A 123 6.35 -3.82 -7.38
C ASP A 123 6.59 -3.66 -5.88
N THR A 124 7.20 -2.53 -5.50
CA THR A 124 7.47 -2.17 -4.10
C THR A 124 6.21 -2.26 -3.24
N TYR A 125 5.06 -1.93 -3.85
CA TYR A 125 3.74 -2.01 -3.25
C TYR A 125 2.80 -2.89 -4.09
N GLN A 126 1.93 -3.65 -3.43
CA GLN A 126 0.97 -4.56 -4.05
C GLN A 126 -0.48 -4.18 -3.72
N ALA A 127 -1.38 -4.60 -4.61
CA ALA A 127 -2.84 -4.48 -4.44
C ALA A 127 -3.45 -5.58 -3.55
N GLY A 128 -2.71 -6.66 -3.27
CA GLY A 128 -3.14 -7.78 -2.46
C GLY A 128 -2.25 -7.99 -1.23
N LEU A 129 -2.62 -9.01 -0.45
CA LEU A 129 -1.86 -9.50 0.70
C LEU A 129 -1.24 -10.87 0.44
N SER A 130 -0.94 -11.17 -0.83
CA SER A 130 -0.23 -12.37 -1.25
C SER A 130 0.93 -11.95 -2.15
N SER A 131 2.12 -12.47 -1.86
CA SER A 131 3.32 -12.16 -2.65
C SER A 131 3.25 -12.70 -4.08
N TYR A 132 2.36 -13.66 -4.36
CA TYR A 132 2.25 -14.36 -5.64
C TYR A 132 0.88 -14.18 -6.31
N GLU A 133 -0.22 -14.40 -5.58
CA GLU A 133 -1.58 -14.31 -6.13
C GLU A 133 -2.24 -12.99 -5.74
N ASN A 134 -1.89 -11.92 -6.46
CA ASN A 134 -2.59 -10.65 -6.33
C ASN A 134 -3.97 -10.65 -7.02
N TRP A 135 -4.57 -11.83 -7.25
CA TRP A 135 -5.72 -12.01 -8.14
C TRP A 135 -7.06 -12.16 -7.46
N GLU A 136 -7.10 -12.82 -6.31
CA GLU A 136 -8.38 -13.21 -5.69
C GLU A 136 -8.74 -12.37 -4.46
N SER A 137 -7.75 -11.74 -3.81
CA SER A 137 -7.97 -10.98 -2.56
C SER A 137 -7.28 -9.62 -2.60
N LEU A 138 -8.00 -8.62 -3.14
CA LEU A 138 -7.55 -7.23 -3.17
C LEU A 138 -7.86 -6.51 -1.85
N ILE A 139 -6.97 -5.59 -1.45
CA ILE A 139 -7.18 -4.74 -0.27
C ILE A 139 -7.89 -3.41 -0.59
N PHE A 140 -8.18 -3.17 -1.86
CA PHE A 140 -9.03 -2.09 -2.32
C PHE A 140 -9.95 -2.55 -3.44
N GLU A 141 -11.03 -1.80 -3.61
CA GLU A 141 -11.88 -1.80 -4.80
C GLU A 141 -11.56 -0.56 -5.65
N HIS A 142 -12.12 -0.49 -6.86
CA HIS A 142 -12.05 0.69 -7.71
C HIS A 142 -13.41 1.31 -7.97
N ILE A 143 -13.41 2.61 -8.21
CA ILE A 143 -14.52 3.35 -8.77
C ILE A 143 -14.11 3.80 -10.17
N VAL A 144 -14.90 3.38 -11.17
CA VAL A 144 -14.74 3.75 -12.57
C VAL A 144 -15.71 4.87 -12.88
N PHE A 145 -15.17 6.04 -13.22
CA PHE A 145 -15.95 7.18 -13.69
C PHE A 145 -16.11 7.10 -15.20
N VAL A 146 -17.36 7.19 -15.63
CA VAL A 146 -17.77 7.03 -17.01
C VAL A 146 -18.57 8.26 -17.45
N ASN A 147 -18.36 8.70 -18.68
CA ASN A 147 -19.17 9.74 -19.31
C ASN A 147 -19.88 9.15 -20.53
N CYS A 148 -21.20 9.25 -20.57
CA CYS A 148 -22.03 8.67 -21.62
C CYS A 148 -22.70 9.74 -22.47
N LYS A 149 -22.85 9.47 -23.76
CA LYS A 149 -23.61 10.33 -24.69
C LYS A 149 -25.12 10.27 -24.46
N HIS A 150 -25.60 9.18 -23.85
CA HIS A 150 -27.01 8.92 -23.58
C HIS A 150 -27.22 8.48 -22.13
N THR A 151 -28.45 8.60 -21.63
CA THR A 151 -28.77 8.14 -20.28
C THR A 151 -28.77 6.62 -20.20
N VAL A 152 -28.00 6.06 -19.29
CA VAL A 152 -28.09 4.65 -18.87
C VAL A 152 -29.30 4.48 -17.95
N ARG A 153 -30.19 3.52 -18.25
CA ARG A 153 -31.45 3.30 -17.50
C ARG A 153 -31.61 1.90 -16.92
N GLU A 154 -31.14 0.87 -17.62
CA GLU A 154 -31.39 -0.53 -17.25
C GLU A 154 -30.25 -1.15 -16.45
N ASN A 155 -29.08 -0.51 -16.47
CA ASN A 155 -27.88 -1.02 -15.83
C ASN A 155 -27.68 -0.43 -14.43
N VAL A 156 -28.05 -1.22 -13.42
CA VAL A 156 -27.98 -0.84 -11.99
C VAL A 156 -26.56 -0.61 -11.47
N LYS A 157 -25.52 -1.00 -12.25
CA LYS A 157 -24.12 -0.75 -11.89
C LYS A 157 -23.74 0.73 -12.07
N TYR A 158 -24.47 1.47 -12.91
CA TYR A 158 -24.17 2.87 -13.24
C TYR A 158 -24.89 3.80 -12.28
N VAL A 159 -24.16 4.26 -11.27
CA VAL A 159 -24.68 5.24 -10.30
C VAL A 159 -24.47 6.63 -10.87
N LYS A 160 -25.56 7.41 -10.98
CA LYS A 160 -25.48 8.81 -11.40
C LYS A 160 -24.64 9.59 -10.38
N THR A 161 -23.72 10.41 -10.88
CA THR A 161 -22.92 11.29 -10.02
C THR A 161 -23.65 12.58 -9.64
N GLU A 162 -24.96 12.67 -9.93
CA GLU A 162 -25.79 13.87 -9.78
C GLU A 162 -25.07 15.12 -10.33
N GLU A 163 -25.16 16.26 -9.63
CA GLU A 163 -24.50 17.50 -10.03
C GLU A 163 -22.99 17.54 -9.71
N CYS A 164 -22.47 16.53 -9.00
CA CYS A 164 -21.12 16.55 -8.46
C CYS A 164 -20.04 16.46 -9.54
N VAL A 165 -20.24 15.63 -10.57
CA VAL A 165 -19.23 15.40 -11.61
C VAL A 165 -19.77 15.83 -12.96
N LYS A 166 -19.02 16.71 -13.63
CA LYS A 166 -19.34 17.21 -14.97
C LYS A 166 -18.06 17.22 -15.81
N TRP A 167 -17.95 16.26 -16.73
CA TRP A 167 -16.83 16.16 -17.66
C TRP A 167 -17.02 17.08 -18.86
N ASP A 168 -18.18 16.94 -19.52
CA ASP A 168 -18.58 17.67 -20.72
C ASP A 168 -19.95 18.32 -20.49
N SER A 169 -20.23 19.44 -21.14
CA SER A 169 -21.52 20.14 -21.00
C SER A 169 -22.73 19.38 -21.57
N LYS A 170 -22.50 18.28 -22.30
CA LYS A 170 -23.53 17.49 -22.99
C LYS A 170 -23.55 16.00 -22.62
N GLY A 171 -22.69 15.58 -21.68
CA GLY A 171 -22.56 14.17 -21.28
C GLY A 171 -23.32 13.84 -19.99
N TYR A 172 -23.55 12.55 -19.76
CA TYR A 172 -24.09 12.02 -18.52
C TYR A 172 -22.99 11.32 -17.74
N ALA A 173 -22.67 11.83 -16.54
CA ALA A 173 -21.62 11.30 -15.70
C ALA A 173 -22.15 10.21 -14.75
N TYR A 174 -21.40 9.12 -14.68
CA TYR A 174 -21.69 7.95 -13.87
C TYR A 174 -20.43 7.48 -13.12
N ALA A 175 -20.66 6.81 -12.00
CA ALA A 175 -19.66 6.08 -11.26
C ALA A 175 -20.10 4.62 -11.15
N VAL A 176 -19.16 3.70 -11.37
CA VAL A 176 -19.37 2.26 -11.25
C VAL A 176 -18.36 1.72 -10.24
N VAL A 177 -18.81 0.90 -9.29
CA VAL A 177 -17.93 0.25 -8.31
C VAL A 177 -17.49 -1.11 -8.83
N GLY A 178 -16.22 -1.43 -8.57
CA GLY A 178 -15.59 -2.68 -8.97
C GLY A 178 -15.15 -2.69 -10.43
N ASP A 179 -14.88 -3.90 -10.90
CA ASP A 179 -14.42 -4.13 -12.27
C ASP A 179 -15.58 -3.99 -13.26
N LEU A 180 -15.35 -3.20 -14.32
CA LEU A 180 -16.30 -3.03 -15.40
C LEU A 180 -16.01 -4.07 -16.49
N LYS A 181 -16.78 -5.16 -16.51
CA LYS A 181 -16.65 -6.19 -17.54
C LYS A 181 -17.11 -5.65 -18.90
N ALA A 182 -16.58 -6.23 -19.98
CA ALA A 182 -16.98 -5.85 -21.34
C ALA A 182 -18.49 -6.00 -21.58
N GLU A 183 -19.13 -7.00 -20.96
CA GLU A 183 -20.59 -7.21 -21.02
C GLU A 183 -21.41 -6.11 -20.33
N ASP A 184 -20.81 -5.41 -19.36
CA ASP A 184 -21.44 -4.33 -18.59
C ASP A 184 -21.15 -2.94 -19.19
N PHE A 185 -20.29 -2.87 -20.21
CA PHE A 185 -19.86 -1.60 -20.76
C PHE A 185 -20.91 -1.04 -21.73
N GLU A 186 -21.51 0.10 -21.37
CA GLU A 186 -22.59 0.71 -22.14
C GLU A 186 -22.08 1.39 -23.41
N VAL A 187 -22.78 1.19 -24.52
CA VAL A 187 -22.40 1.74 -25.82
C VAL A 187 -22.53 3.28 -25.80
N GLY A 188 -21.50 3.97 -26.30
CA GLY A 188 -21.48 5.43 -26.33
C GLY A 188 -21.02 6.07 -25.02
N CYS A 189 -20.42 5.26 -24.14
CA CYS A 189 -19.75 5.71 -22.92
C CYS A 189 -18.23 5.66 -23.06
N ASP A 190 -17.54 6.56 -22.36
CA ASP A 190 -16.08 6.65 -22.29
C ASP A 190 -15.62 6.61 -20.83
N ILE A 191 -14.62 5.80 -20.52
CA ILE A 191 -13.96 5.82 -19.20
C ILE A 191 -13.15 7.11 -19.09
N LYS A 192 -13.37 7.86 -18.01
CA LYS A 192 -12.68 9.12 -17.74
C LYS A 192 -11.63 8.99 -16.64
N LEU A 193 -11.90 8.18 -15.62
CA LEU A 193 -11.03 8.03 -14.45
C LEU A 193 -11.28 6.69 -13.76
N VAL A 194 -10.23 6.07 -13.24
CA VAL A 194 -10.32 4.93 -12.30
C VAL A 194 -9.64 5.33 -11.01
N ALA A 195 -10.29 5.08 -9.88
CA ALA A 195 -9.80 5.51 -8.59
C ALA A 195 -9.99 4.42 -7.52
N PRO A 196 -8.95 4.04 -6.76
CA PRO A 196 -9.05 3.02 -5.73
C PRO A 196 -9.65 3.56 -4.42
N THR A 197 -10.28 2.67 -3.65
CA THR A 197 -10.81 2.90 -2.31
C THR A 197 -10.73 1.62 -1.48
N SER A 198 -10.27 1.71 -0.24
CA SER A 198 -10.26 0.57 0.71
C SER A 198 -11.46 0.57 1.65
N LEU A 199 -12.42 1.47 1.45
CA LEU A 199 -13.68 1.39 2.17
C LEU A 199 -14.50 0.21 1.62
N ARG A 200 -14.44 -0.92 2.33
CA ARG A 200 -15.25 -2.12 2.05
C ARG A 200 -16.72 -1.83 2.34
N SER A 201 -17.62 -2.47 1.58
CA SER A 201 -19.08 -2.33 1.71
C SER A 201 -19.62 -0.97 1.24
N LEU A 202 -19.21 -0.52 0.05
CA LEU A 202 -19.99 0.46 -0.70
C LEU A 202 -21.32 -0.18 -1.11
N ASN A 203 -22.29 -0.24 -0.19
CA ASN A 203 -23.66 -0.63 -0.50
C ASN A 203 -24.14 0.32 -1.61
N ASN A 204 -24.28 -0.26 -2.80
CA ASN A 204 -24.32 0.37 -4.12
C ASN A 204 -25.52 1.33 -4.32
N HIS A 205 -25.60 2.40 -3.54
CA HIS A 205 -26.84 3.20 -3.44
C HIS A 205 -26.64 4.69 -3.68
N SER A 206 -25.44 5.27 -3.49
CA SER A 206 -25.22 6.68 -3.81
C SER A 206 -23.77 7.04 -4.18
N TYR A 207 -23.62 8.01 -5.07
CA TYR A 207 -22.32 8.59 -5.40
C TYR A 207 -21.63 9.24 -4.18
N THR A 208 -22.39 9.80 -3.24
CA THR A 208 -21.84 10.38 -2.00
C THR A 208 -21.08 9.33 -1.18
N SER A 209 -21.60 8.11 -1.06
CA SER A 209 -20.91 7.01 -0.39
C SER A 209 -19.62 6.62 -1.10
N MET A 210 -19.66 6.54 -2.44
CA MET A 210 -18.47 6.27 -3.26
C MET A 210 -17.39 7.34 -3.08
N HIS A 211 -17.78 8.61 -3.12
CA HIS A 211 -16.89 9.74 -2.92
C HIS A 211 -16.28 9.76 -1.50
N TRP A 212 -17.07 9.42 -0.48
CA TRP A 212 -16.55 9.27 0.88
C TRP A 212 -15.50 8.16 0.98
N GLY A 213 -15.69 7.05 0.27
CA GLY A 213 -14.66 6.00 0.12
C GLY A 213 -13.38 6.51 -0.53
N LEU A 214 -13.50 7.31 -1.61
CA LEU A 214 -12.32 7.94 -2.22
C LEU A 214 -11.59 8.85 -1.22
N ALA A 215 -12.31 9.72 -0.50
CA ALA A 215 -11.73 10.62 0.48
C ALA A 215 -11.12 9.89 1.70
N TYR A 216 -11.62 8.69 2.03
CA TYR A 216 -11.00 7.79 3.01
C TYR A 216 -9.63 7.25 2.52
N GLY A 217 -9.52 7.05 1.21
CA GLY A 217 -8.30 6.58 0.55
C GLY A 217 -8.26 5.06 0.35
N PHE A 218 -7.09 4.57 -0.01
CA PHE A 218 -6.86 3.17 -0.34
C PHE A 218 -5.56 2.66 0.27
N GLU A 219 -5.53 1.37 0.57
CA GLU A 219 -4.41 0.65 1.14
C GLU A 219 -3.57 0.03 0.03
N ILE A 220 -2.25 0.04 0.20
CA ILE A 220 -1.33 -0.75 -0.63
C ILE A 220 -0.39 -1.50 0.31
N SER A 221 0.04 -2.69 -0.09
CA SER A 221 0.81 -3.56 0.78
C SER A 221 2.29 -3.58 0.43
N TRP A 222 3.18 -3.63 1.43
CA TRP A 222 4.60 -3.96 1.24
C TRP A 222 4.92 -5.41 1.60
N ILE A 223 3.92 -6.29 1.56
CA ILE A 223 4.04 -7.68 2.00
C ILE A 223 5.20 -8.43 1.32
N ASN A 224 5.55 -8.10 0.08
CA ASN A 224 6.72 -8.69 -0.58
C ASN A 224 8.00 -8.56 0.25
N LEU A 225 8.29 -7.38 0.80
CA LEU A 225 9.47 -7.18 1.62
C LEU A 225 9.33 -7.94 2.95
N ALA A 226 8.13 -7.95 3.53
CA ALA A 226 7.86 -8.69 4.75
C ALA A 226 8.10 -10.20 4.56
N CYS A 227 7.63 -10.76 3.44
CA CYS A 227 7.84 -12.14 3.03
C CYS A 227 9.30 -12.45 2.69
N GLN A 228 10.04 -11.54 2.06
CA GLN A 228 11.48 -11.71 1.81
C GLN A 228 12.28 -11.78 3.11
N ASN A 229 11.90 -11.00 4.12
CA ASN A 229 12.50 -11.04 5.45
C ASN A 229 12.00 -12.24 6.27
N HIS A 230 10.92 -12.89 5.86
CA HIS A 230 10.39 -14.10 6.50
C HIS A 230 11.18 -15.32 6.04
N HIS A 231 12.29 -15.60 6.73
CA HIS A 231 13.29 -16.63 6.39
C HIS A 231 12.78 -18.09 6.28
N TYR A 232 11.49 -18.36 6.53
CA TYR A 232 10.93 -19.72 6.67
C TYR A 232 10.09 -20.23 5.50
N CYS A 233 10.14 -19.56 4.34
CA CYS A 233 9.27 -19.87 3.18
C CYS A 233 10.03 -20.41 1.93
N PRO A 234 10.98 -21.36 2.02
CA PRO A 234 11.63 -21.90 0.83
C PRO A 234 10.62 -22.77 0.04
N LEU A 235 10.33 -22.38 -1.21
CA LEU A 235 9.42 -23.06 -2.17
C LEU A 235 7.91 -22.94 -1.88
N ARG A 236 7.48 -22.00 -1.02
CA ARG A 236 6.07 -21.76 -0.65
C ARG A 236 5.66 -20.31 -0.92
N PHE A 237 4.36 -20.08 -1.15
CA PHE A 237 3.80 -18.74 -1.29
C PHE A 237 3.57 -18.11 0.07
N CYS A 238 4.12 -16.92 0.26
CA CYS A 238 3.94 -16.15 1.47
C CYS A 238 2.75 -15.19 1.29
N TYR A 239 1.84 -15.21 2.26
CA TYR A 239 0.67 -14.35 2.32
C TYR A 239 0.39 -13.94 3.77
N PHE A 240 -0.45 -12.92 3.96
CA PHE A 240 -0.91 -12.53 5.28
C PHE A 240 -2.21 -13.25 5.60
N ASP A 241 -2.19 -14.10 6.62
CA ASP A 241 -3.40 -14.73 7.13
C ASP A 241 -4.10 -13.81 8.15
N SER A 242 -5.28 -13.34 7.76
CA SER A 242 -6.10 -12.48 8.60
C SER A 242 -6.64 -13.19 9.86
N ALA A 243 -6.74 -14.52 9.88
CA ALA A 243 -7.22 -15.27 11.04
C ALA A 243 -6.14 -15.35 12.13
N SER A 244 -4.92 -15.71 11.76
CA SER A 244 -3.78 -15.78 12.68
C SER A 244 -3.08 -14.42 12.90
N GLN A 245 -3.40 -13.40 12.09
CA GLN A 245 -2.73 -12.08 12.10
C GLN A 245 -1.21 -12.18 11.87
N ASN A 246 -0.77 -13.13 11.06
CA ASN A 246 0.64 -13.40 10.78
C ASN A 246 0.89 -13.71 9.30
N LEU A 247 2.17 -13.70 8.92
CA LEU A 247 2.57 -14.24 7.62
C LEU A 247 2.57 -15.77 7.68
N ASP A 248 1.96 -16.40 6.67
CA ASP A 248 1.91 -17.85 6.51
C ASP A 248 2.40 -18.27 5.12
N CYS A 249 2.66 -19.56 4.95
CA CYS A 249 3.35 -20.17 3.82
C CYS A 249 2.57 -21.37 3.26
N GLN A 250 1.97 -21.22 2.07
CA GLN A 250 1.22 -22.31 1.41
C GLN A 250 2.02 -23.00 0.29
N LEU A 251 1.82 -24.31 0.11
CA LEU A 251 2.42 -25.10 -0.98
C LEU A 251 1.63 -24.96 -2.28
N LEU A 252 2.35 -24.86 -3.41
CA LEU A 252 1.78 -24.81 -4.78
C LEU A 252 0.71 -25.88 -5.06
N SER A 253 0.89 -27.10 -4.53
CA SER A 253 -0.02 -28.23 -4.78
C SER A 253 -1.39 -28.13 -4.09
N GLU A 254 -1.57 -27.19 -3.17
CA GLU A 254 -2.82 -27.01 -2.41
C GLU A 254 -3.72 -25.89 -2.99
N LEU A 255 -3.22 -25.10 -3.94
CA LEU A 255 -3.97 -24.02 -4.59
C LEU A 255 -4.82 -24.52 -5.78
N ASP A 256 -4.42 -25.61 -6.42
CA ASP A 256 -5.18 -26.23 -7.55
C ASP A 256 -6.40 -27.06 -7.09
N LEU A 257 -6.73 -27.07 -5.78
CA LEU A 257 -7.76 -27.94 -5.19
C LEU A 257 -8.97 -27.20 -4.57
N ASN A 258 -9.06 -25.87 -4.69
CA ASN A 258 -10.22 -25.10 -4.24
C ASN A 258 -10.82 -24.26 -5.37
#